data_AF-A0A9D2AC16-F1
#
_entry.id   AF-A0A9D2AC16-F1
#
_cell.length_a   1.000
_cell.length_b   1.000
_cell.length_c   1.000
_cell.angle_alpha   90.00
_cell.angle_beta   90.00
_cell.angle_gamma   90.00
#
_symmetry.space_group_name_H-M   'P 1'
#
loop_
_entity.id
_entity.type
_entity.pdbx_description
1 polymer ?
#
loop_
_entity_poly.entity_id
_entity_poly.type
_entity_poly.pdbx_seq_one_letter_code
_entity_poly.pdbx_strand_id
1 'polypeptide(L)'
;MKEARFIALNREKWKGMEERRESLDAEAVAANFVELSDDLAYARTFYPGSDVERYLNTLAGTYQSSIHARPLERKPLWRFWTDEYPGLVARHGRTLAF
;
A
#
# COMPACT_ATOMS: atom_id res chain seq x y z
N MET A 1 -18.27 -13.22 -15.71
CA MET A 1 -17.28 -14.31 -15.88
C MET A 1 -17.33 -15.18 -14.62
N LYS A 2 -16.93 -16.47 -14.65
CA LYS A 2 -16.73 -17.23 -13.39
C LYS A 2 -15.36 -16.90 -12.82
N GLU A 3 -15.20 -16.92 -11.49
CA GLU A 3 -13.95 -16.61 -10.80
C GLU A 3 -12.77 -17.44 -11.33
N ALA A 4 -12.94 -18.74 -11.49
CA ALA A 4 -11.90 -19.63 -12.02
C ALA A 4 -11.38 -19.20 -13.40
N ARG A 5 -12.26 -18.70 -14.28
CA ARG A 5 -11.86 -18.20 -15.60
C ARG A 5 -11.14 -16.84 -15.48
N PHE A 6 -11.60 -15.98 -14.58
CA PHE A 6 -10.93 -14.70 -14.30
C PHE A 6 -9.49 -14.91 -13.81
N ILE A 7 -9.31 -15.84 -12.87
CA ILE A 7 -8.00 -16.26 -12.38
C ILE A 7 -7.17 -16.84 -13.52
N ALA A 8 -7.72 -17.77 -14.31
CA ALA A 8 -6.97 -18.43 -15.38
C ALA A 8 -6.43 -17.45 -16.44
N LEU A 9 -7.18 -16.37 -16.74
CA LEU A 9 -6.78 -15.38 -17.72
C LEU A 9 -5.68 -14.44 -17.22
N ASN A 10 -5.63 -14.16 -15.91
CA ASN A 10 -4.76 -13.11 -15.36
C ASN A 10 -3.61 -13.64 -14.48
N ARG A 11 -3.64 -14.90 -14.05
CA ARG A 11 -2.64 -15.47 -13.11
C ARG A 11 -1.19 -15.28 -13.53
N GLU A 12 -0.88 -15.50 -14.81
CA GLU A 12 0.50 -15.39 -15.31
C GLU A 12 0.97 -13.93 -15.31
N LYS A 13 0.05 -13.00 -15.59
CA LYS A 13 0.30 -11.57 -15.51
C LYS A 13 0.63 -11.15 -14.08
N TRP A 14 -0.23 -11.51 -13.12
CA TRP A 14 -0.02 -11.16 -11.71
C TRP A 14 1.28 -11.74 -11.15
N LYS A 15 1.59 -12.99 -11.50
CA LYS A 15 2.86 -13.62 -11.14
C LYS A 15 4.06 -12.85 -11.71
N GLY A 16 4.00 -12.46 -12.99
CA GLY A 16 5.04 -11.66 -13.62
C GLY A 16 5.19 -10.25 -13.04
N MET A 17 4.11 -9.67 -12.50
CA MET A 17 4.14 -8.40 -11.77
C MET A 17 4.75 -8.57 -10.37
N GLU A 18 4.50 -9.68 -9.69
CA GLU A 18 5.05 -9.98 -8.38
C GLU A 18 6.57 -10.22 -8.46
N GLU A 19 7.02 -11.06 -9.40
CA GLU A 19 8.43 -11.45 -9.55
C GLU A 19 9.32 -10.28 -9.98
N ARG A 20 8.83 -9.40 -10.86
CA ARG A 20 9.63 -8.31 -11.45
C ARG A 20 9.56 -7.00 -10.68
N ARG A 21 8.71 -6.89 -9.66
CA ARG A 21 8.41 -5.63 -8.96
C ARG A 21 9.66 -4.83 -8.58
N GLU A 22 10.67 -5.50 -8.04
CA GLU A 22 11.87 -4.83 -7.48
C GLU A 22 12.85 -4.31 -8.53
N SER A 23 12.71 -4.75 -9.79
CA SER A 23 13.55 -4.31 -10.90
C SER A 23 12.88 -3.29 -11.81
N LEU A 24 11.64 -2.89 -11.52
CA LEU A 24 10.89 -1.92 -12.31
C LEU A 24 11.26 -0.48 -11.97
N ASP A 25 11.19 0.39 -12.97
CA ASP A 25 11.25 1.83 -12.76
C ASP A 25 9.90 2.38 -12.26
N ALA A 26 9.89 3.65 -11.82
CA ALA A 26 8.71 4.25 -11.23
C ALA A 26 7.50 4.29 -12.18
N GLU A 27 7.74 4.47 -13.48
CA GLU A 27 6.69 4.51 -14.49
C GLU A 27 6.04 3.13 -14.69
N ALA A 28 6.84 2.07 -14.81
CA ALA A 28 6.33 0.71 -14.92
C ALA A 28 5.63 0.25 -13.64
N VAL A 29 6.11 0.67 -12.46
CA VAL A 29 5.41 0.44 -11.20
C VAL A 29 4.03 1.10 -11.21
N ALA A 30 3.94 2.36 -11.64
CA ALA A 30 2.66 3.07 -11.73
C ALA A 30 1.70 2.42 -12.74
N ALA A 31 2.18 2.05 -13.92
CA ALA A 31 1.37 1.37 -14.94
C ALA A 31 0.81 0.02 -14.44
N ASN A 32 1.67 -0.80 -13.82
CA ASN A 32 1.23 -2.07 -13.22
C ASN A 32 0.22 -1.84 -12.10
N PHE A 33 0.41 -0.79 -11.28
CA PHE A 33 -0.52 -0.47 -10.20
C PHE A 33 -1.92 -0.09 -10.71
N VAL A 34 -2.01 0.66 -11.82
CA VAL A 34 -3.30 1.01 -12.45
C VAL A 34 -4.02 -0.26 -12.89
N GLU A 35 -3.34 -1.14 -13.63
CA GLU A 35 -3.94 -2.38 -14.11
C GLU A 35 -4.37 -3.31 -12.96
N LEU A 36 -3.53 -3.43 -11.92
CA LEU A 36 -3.85 -4.24 -10.76
C LEU A 36 -5.02 -3.68 -9.94
N SER A 37 -5.17 -2.35 -9.92
CA SER A 37 -6.30 -1.67 -9.26
C SER A 37 -7.61 -1.97 -9.97
N ASP A 38 -7.60 -2.03 -11.31
CA ASP A 38 -8.77 -2.41 -12.11
C ASP A 38 -9.17 -3.87 -11.86
N ASP A 39 -8.19 -4.79 -11.85
CA ASP A 39 -8.43 -6.20 -11.53
C ASP A 39 -9.00 -6.38 -10.11
N LEU A 40 -8.48 -5.61 -9.15
CA LEU A 40 -8.98 -5.61 -7.76
C LEU A 40 -10.40 -5.05 -7.66
N ALA A 41 -10.71 -3.95 -8.37
CA ALA A 41 -12.05 -3.38 -8.40
C ALA A 41 -13.07 -4.36 -8.99
N TYR A 42 -12.68 -5.09 -10.05
CA TYR A 42 -13.47 -6.18 -10.61
C TYR A 42 -13.70 -7.29 -9.57
N ALA A 43 -12.64 -7.77 -8.92
CA ALA A 43 -12.73 -8.82 -7.91
C ALA A 43 -13.63 -8.42 -6.73
N ARG A 44 -13.53 -7.18 -6.23
CA ARG A 44 -14.41 -6.65 -5.17
C ARG A 44 -15.88 -6.61 -5.58
N THR A 45 -16.15 -6.28 -6.84
CA THR A 45 -17.52 -6.14 -7.35
C THR A 45 -18.17 -7.50 -7.56
N PHE A 46 -17.44 -8.47 -8.12
CA PHE A 46 -18.02 -9.75 -8.57
C PHE A 46 -17.71 -10.94 -7.66
N TYR A 47 -16.63 -10.88 -6.86
CA TYR A 47 -16.16 -11.97 -5.97
C TYR A 47 -15.78 -11.45 -4.56
N PRO A 48 -16.68 -10.70 -3.87
CA PRO A 48 -16.36 -10.13 -2.56
C PRO A 48 -16.05 -11.20 -1.51
N GLY A 49 -15.00 -10.98 -0.72
CA GLY A 49 -14.50 -11.86 0.33
C GLY A 49 -13.65 -13.04 -0.16
N SER A 50 -13.45 -13.19 -1.47
CA SER A 50 -12.76 -14.35 -2.02
C SER A 50 -11.24 -14.30 -1.83
N ASP A 51 -10.57 -15.43 -2.08
CA ASP A 51 -9.10 -15.50 -2.02
C ASP A 51 -8.45 -14.63 -3.10
N VAL A 52 -9.05 -14.52 -4.30
CA VAL A 52 -8.48 -13.69 -5.36
C VAL A 52 -8.56 -12.21 -5.02
N GLU A 53 -9.65 -11.75 -4.39
CA GLU A 53 -9.76 -10.37 -3.91
C GLU A 53 -8.65 -10.07 -2.88
N ARG A 54 -8.47 -10.95 -1.88
CA ARG A 54 -7.44 -10.78 -0.85
C ARG A 54 -6.03 -10.82 -1.43
N TYR A 55 -5.77 -11.71 -2.38
CA TYR A 55 -4.50 -11.77 -3.10
C TYR A 55 -4.21 -10.46 -3.83
N LEU A 56 -5.14 -10.00 -4.67
CA LEU A 56 -4.99 -8.76 -5.44
C LEU A 56 -4.85 -7.53 -4.54
N ASN A 57 -5.59 -7.48 -3.42
CA ASN A 57 -5.47 -6.40 -2.46
C ASN A 57 -4.08 -6.35 -1.83
N THR A 58 -3.52 -7.52 -1.50
CA THR A 58 -2.16 -7.61 -0.94
C THR A 58 -1.13 -7.15 -1.97
N LEU A 59 -1.22 -7.65 -3.21
CA LEU A 59 -0.31 -7.29 -4.29
C LEU A 59 -0.40 -5.79 -4.61
N ALA A 60 -1.60 -5.21 -4.67
CA ALA A 60 -1.84 -3.78 -4.88
C ALA A 60 -1.18 -2.93 -3.78
N GLY A 61 -1.32 -3.36 -2.52
CA GLY A 61 -0.70 -2.69 -1.38
C GLY A 61 0.82 -2.64 -1.46
N THR A 62 1.47 -3.65 -2.05
CA THR A 62 2.93 -3.63 -2.24
C THR A 62 3.36 -2.57 -3.26
N TYR A 63 2.61 -2.43 -4.36
CA TYR A 63 2.85 -1.41 -5.38
C TYR A 63 2.54 0.01 -4.85
N GLN A 64 1.45 0.17 -4.11
CA GLN A 64 1.14 1.45 -3.48
C GLN A 64 2.25 1.89 -2.51
N SER A 65 2.82 0.94 -1.77
CA SER A 65 3.91 1.20 -0.84
C SER A 65 5.18 1.64 -1.55
N SER A 66 5.52 1.08 -2.72
CA SER A 66 6.70 1.50 -3.48
C SER A 66 6.54 2.89 -4.10
N ILE A 67 5.34 3.23 -4.61
CA ILE A 67 5.03 4.56 -5.16
C ILE A 67 5.10 5.64 -4.07
N HIS A 68 4.58 5.34 -2.88
CA HIS A 68 4.51 6.29 -1.77
C HIS A 68 5.62 6.11 -0.73
N ALA A 69 6.66 5.33 -1.02
CA ALA A 69 7.80 5.15 -0.13
C ALA A 69 8.57 6.48 0.00
N ARG A 70 8.11 7.34 0.90
CA ARG A 70 8.95 8.39 1.49
C ARG A 70 9.90 7.70 2.46
N PRO A 71 11.19 8.08 2.50
CA PRO A 71 12.04 7.66 3.60
C PRO A 71 11.40 8.14 4.89
N LEU A 72 10.82 7.20 5.64
CA LEU A 72 10.31 7.49 6.97
C LEU A 72 11.54 7.70 7.85
N GLU A 73 11.86 8.96 8.16
CA GLU A 73 12.82 9.23 9.23
C GLU A 73 12.24 8.64 10.52
N ARG A 74 12.69 7.43 10.87
CA ARG A 74 12.36 6.79 12.13
C ARG A 74 13.05 7.55 13.24
N LYS A 75 12.40 8.62 13.71
CA LYS A 75 12.81 9.28 14.96
C LYS A 75 12.60 8.29 16.10
N PRO A 76 13.60 8.11 16.98
CA PRO A 76 13.45 7.21 18.10
C PRO A 76 12.35 7.71 19.04
N LEU A 77 11.55 6.79 19.59
CA LEU A 77 10.44 7.12 20.50
C LEU A 77 10.89 7.91 21.74
N TRP A 78 12.14 7.74 22.19
CA TRP A 78 12.68 8.52 23.30
C TRP A 78 12.79 10.02 22.96
N ARG A 79 13.04 10.36 21.69
CA ARG A 79 13.16 11.75 21.23
C ARG A 79 11.84 12.50 21.35
N PHE A 80 10.72 11.79 21.20
CA PHE A 80 9.40 12.37 21.46
C PHE A 80 9.31 12.92 22.89
N TRP A 81 9.71 12.13 23.89
CA TRP A 81 9.61 12.52 25.29
C TRP A 81 10.64 13.57 25.72
N THR A 82 11.83 13.61 25.11
CA THR A 82 12.91 14.52 25.51
C THR A 82 12.96 15.83 24.73
N ASP A 83 12.54 15.83 23.46
CA ASP A 83 12.71 16.96 22.54
C ASP A 83 11.34 17.52 22.13
N GLU A 84 10.48 16.67 21.58
CA GLU A 84 9.23 17.11 20.94
C GLU A 84 8.15 17.50 21.96
N TYR A 85 7.91 16.66 22.97
CA TYR A 85 6.86 16.88 23.98
C TYR A 85 7.14 18.09 24.88
N PRO A 86 8.34 18.25 25.48
CA PRO A 86 8.64 19.44 26.28
C PRO A 86 8.56 20.72 25.45
N GLY A 87 9.04 20.69 24.20
CA GLY A 87 8.94 21.83 23.29
C GLY A 87 7.51 22.17 22.88
N LEU A 88 6.61 21.19 22.79
CA LEU A 88 5.19 21.41 22.54
C LEU A 88 4.50 22.05 23.75
N VAL A 89 4.75 21.53 24.96
CA VAL A 89 4.20 22.07 26.21
C VAL A 89 4.68 23.50 26.45
N ALA A 90 5.96 23.79 26.21
CA ALA A 90 6.50 25.15 26.34
C ALA A 90 5.82 26.15 25.40
N ARG A 91 5.44 25.72 24.18
CA ARG A 91 4.78 26.58 23.17
C ARG A 91 3.27 26.70 23.36
N HIS A 92 2.61 25.65 23.83
CA HIS A 92 1.14 25.55 23.87
C HIS A 92 0.57 25.23 25.25
N GLY A 93 1.32 25.47 26.32
CA GLY A 93 0.94 25.10 27.69
C GLY A 93 -0.41 25.62 28.18
N ARG A 94 -0.96 26.67 27.55
CA ARG A 94 -2.31 27.19 27.86
C ARG A 94 -3.45 26.40 27.21
N THR A 95 -3.19 25.67 26.12
CA THR A 95 -4.19 24.86 25.40
C THR A 95 -4.19 23.40 25.85
N LEU A 96 -3.07 22.93 26.43
CA LEU A 96 -2.92 21.57 26.93
C LEU A 96 -3.21 21.42 28.44
N ALA A 97 -3.35 22.54 29.15
CA ALA A 97 -3.85 22.57 30.52
C ALA A 97 -5.39 22.54 30.49
N PHE A 98 -5.96 21.35 30.36
CA PHE A 98 -7.36 21.08 30.72
C PHE A 98 -7.44 20.70 32.20
#